data_AF-A0A7J4SL33-F1
#
_entry.id   AF-A0A7J4SL33-F1
#
_cell.length_a   1.000
_cell.length_b   1.000
_cell.length_c   1.000
_cell.angle_alpha   90.00
_cell.angle_beta   90.00
_cell.angle_gamma   90.00
#
_symmetry.space_group_name_H-M   'P 1'
#
loop_
_entity.id
_entity.type
_entity.pdbx_description
1 polymer ?
#
loop_
_entity_poly.entity_id
_entity_poly.type
_entity_poly.pdbx_seq_one_letter_code
_entity_poly.pdbx_strand_id
1 'polypeptide(L)'
;ADVVYTDTWVSMGDESTRDKRLSDFDGFQINSKLLDKTEALVMHCLPAHRDEEISTDILDGNRSLVWTQAENRLHAQNGLLVHILNPTHDTPK
;
A
#
# COMPACT_ATOMS: atom_id res chain seq x y z
N ALA A 1 10.29 2.41 -12.68
CA ALA A 1 9.01 2.55 -11.97
C ALA A 1 9.17 3.72 -11.01
N ASP A 2 8.17 4.59 -10.92
CA ASP A 2 8.22 5.77 -10.04
C ASP A 2 7.70 5.46 -8.64
N VAL A 3 6.81 4.47 -8.54
CA VAL A 3 6.26 3.94 -7.29
C VAL A 3 6.24 2.43 -7.34
N VAL A 4 6.57 1.78 -6.23
CA VAL A 4 6.39 0.34 -6.01
C VAL A 4 5.35 0.15 -4.90
N TYR A 5 4.44 -0.80 -5.08
CA TYR A 5 3.32 -1.03 -4.18
C TYR A 5 3.26 -2.53 -3.80
N THR A 6 3.08 -2.83 -2.52
CA THR A 6 2.76 -4.19 -2.05
C THR A 6 1.59 -4.18 -1.07
N ASP A 7 1.06 -5.36 -0.80
CA ASP A 7 0.03 -5.63 0.21
C ASP A 7 0.39 -6.93 0.95
N THR A 8 -0.37 -7.27 1.99
CA THR A 8 -0.15 -8.50 2.76
C THR A 8 -0.23 -9.74 1.87
N TRP A 9 0.71 -10.67 2.05
CA TRP A 9 0.71 -11.91 1.28
C TRP A 9 -0.40 -12.87 1.70
N VAL A 10 -0.76 -12.83 2.99
CA VAL A 10 -1.89 -13.57 3.55
C VAL A 10 -3.03 -12.59 3.78
N SER A 11 -4.14 -12.83 3.09
CA SER A 11 -5.35 -12.03 3.22
C SER A 11 -6.12 -12.41 4.49
N MET A 12 -6.93 -11.47 5.01
CA MET A 12 -7.84 -11.77 6.11
C MET A 12 -8.79 -12.92 5.74
N GLY A 13 -8.88 -13.94 6.59
CA GLY A 13 -9.71 -15.13 6.37
C GLY A 13 -9.01 -16.28 5.63
N ASP A 14 -7.77 -16.10 5.18
CA ASP A 14 -6.98 -17.09 4.45
C ASP A 14 -5.82 -17.67 5.30
N GLU A 15 -5.91 -17.59 6.64
CA GLU A 15 -4.81 -17.91 7.55
C GLU A 15 -4.34 -19.37 7.42
N SER A 16 -5.24 -20.28 7.05
CA SER A 16 -4.91 -21.69 6.77
C SER A 16 -3.93 -21.89 5.61
N THR A 17 -3.77 -20.90 4.74
CA THR A 17 -2.89 -20.96 3.56
C THR A 17 -1.53 -20.30 3.78
N ARG A 18 -1.27 -19.80 4.99
CA ARG A 18 -0.10 -18.98 5.32
C ARG A 18 1.22 -19.58 4.85
N ASP A 19 1.54 -20.80 5.27
CA ASP A 19 2.86 -21.40 4.97
C ASP A 19 3.10 -21.56 3.47
N LYS A 20 2.03 -21.91 2.74
CA LYS A 20 2.08 -21.98 1.27
C LYS A 20 2.31 -20.60 0.65
N ARG A 21 1.55 -19.58 1.09
CA ARG A 21 1.72 -18.20 0.60
C ARG A 21 3.14 -17.70 0.88
N LEU A 22 3.69 -17.90 2.07
CA LEU A 22 5.06 -17.51 2.38
C LEU A 22 6.09 -18.16 1.45
N SER A 23 5.89 -19.44 1.12
CA SER A 23 6.77 -20.13 0.17
C SER A 23 6.58 -19.62 -1.26
N ASP A 24 5.35 -19.36 -1.69
CA ASP A 24 5.03 -18.90 -3.05
C ASP A 24 5.54 -17.47 -3.30
N PHE A 25 5.57 -16.63 -2.25
CA PHE A 25 6.04 -15.24 -2.29
C PHE A 25 7.50 -15.06 -1.83
N ASP A 26 8.25 -16.14 -1.62
CA ASP A 26 9.67 -16.04 -1.28
C ASP A 26 10.43 -15.25 -2.36
N GLY A 27 11.24 -14.28 -1.92
CA GLY A 27 11.97 -13.37 -2.81
C GLY A 27 11.17 -12.17 -3.35
N PHE A 28 9.88 -12.03 -3.03
CA PHE A 28 9.07 -10.87 -3.46
C PHE A 28 9.00 -9.72 -2.46
N GLN A 29 9.65 -9.84 -1.30
CA GLN A 29 9.67 -8.77 -0.29
C GLN A 29 10.23 -7.47 -0.88
N ILE A 30 9.51 -6.37 -0.66
CA ILE A 30 10.06 -5.03 -0.90
C ILE A 30 11.06 -4.72 0.20
N ASN A 31 12.35 -4.65 -0.17
CA ASN A 31 13.44 -4.31 0.75
C ASN A 31 14.46 -3.40 0.07
N SER A 32 15.42 -2.90 0.85
CA SER A 32 16.48 -2.02 0.34
C SER A 32 17.21 -2.60 -0.87
N LYS A 33 17.55 -3.89 -0.85
CA LYS A 33 18.23 -4.58 -1.96
C LYS A 33 17.42 -4.54 -3.27
N LEU A 34 16.11 -4.73 -3.20
CA LEU A 34 15.22 -4.62 -4.37
C LEU A 34 15.25 -3.19 -4.94
N LEU A 35 15.33 -2.20 -4.06
CA LEU A 35 15.26 -0.78 -4.40
C LEU A 35 16.63 -0.12 -4.63
N ASP A 36 17.75 -0.86 -4.57
CA ASP A 36 19.11 -0.30 -4.68
C ASP A 36 19.39 0.40 -6.03
N LYS A 37 18.63 0.05 -7.08
CA LYS A 37 18.83 0.58 -8.44
C LYS A 37 17.76 1.59 -8.85
N THR A 38 16.95 2.07 -7.91
CA THR A 38 15.83 2.97 -8.20
C THR A 38 15.55 3.94 -7.05
N GLU A 39 15.07 5.13 -7.41
CA GLU A 39 14.58 6.14 -6.47
C GLU A 39 13.06 6.06 -6.28
N ALA A 40 12.46 4.90 -6.59
CA ALA A 40 11.02 4.72 -6.49
C ALA A 40 10.51 4.92 -5.07
N LEU A 41 9.36 5.59 -4.95
CA LEU A 41 8.63 5.70 -3.70
C LEU A 41 7.89 4.37 -3.42
N VAL A 42 7.57 4.12 -2.16
CA VAL A 42 6.94 2.87 -1.72
C VAL A 42 5.58 3.15 -1.08
N MET A 43 4.58 2.36 -1.44
CA MET A 43 3.21 2.45 -0.94
C MET A 43 2.70 1.09 -0.45
N HIS A 44 1.75 1.12 0.48
CA HIS A 44 1.16 -0.05 1.12
C HIS A 44 -0.20 0.32 1.74
N CYS A 45 -1.24 -0.51 1.56
CA CYS A 45 -2.61 -0.16 1.99
C CYS A 45 -2.85 -0.25 3.50
N LEU A 46 -2.00 -1.00 4.20
CA LEU A 46 -2.10 -1.37 5.62
C LEU A 46 -3.28 -2.31 5.94
N PRO A 47 -3.19 -3.10 7.03
CA PRO A 47 -2.02 -3.29 7.91
C PRO A 47 -0.87 -4.01 7.20
N ALA A 48 0.38 -3.69 7.54
CA ALA A 48 1.57 -4.37 7.00
C ALA A 48 2.15 -5.36 8.03
N HIS A 49 2.62 -6.52 7.57
CA HIS A 49 3.46 -7.44 8.32
C HIS A 49 4.94 -7.11 8.06
N ARG A 50 5.57 -6.56 9.10
CA ARG A 50 6.98 -6.19 9.06
C ARG A 50 7.86 -7.40 8.77
N ASP A 51 8.79 -7.21 7.86
CA ASP A 51 9.77 -8.21 7.43
C ASP A 51 9.14 -9.45 6.76
N GLU A 52 7.88 -9.36 6.35
CA GLU A 52 7.19 -10.29 5.45
C GLU A 52 7.09 -9.66 4.05
N GLU A 53 6.01 -8.95 3.71
CA GLU A 53 5.88 -8.31 2.39
C GLU A 53 6.77 -7.08 2.18
N ILE A 54 7.15 -6.42 3.27
CA ILE A 54 7.93 -5.19 3.27
C ILE A 54 8.89 -5.17 4.46
N SER A 55 10.15 -4.85 4.21
CA SER A 55 11.14 -4.76 5.29
C SER A 55 10.91 -3.51 6.15
N THR A 56 11.21 -3.62 7.44
CA THR A 56 10.99 -2.53 8.42
C THR A 56 11.68 -1.22 8.02
N ASP A 57 12.89 -1.29 7.47
CA ASP A 57 13.66 -0.12 7.01
C ASP A 57 13.01 0.61 5.84
N ILE A 58 12.29 -0.11 4.97
CA ILE A 58 11.55 0.51 3.87
C ILE A 58 10.22 1.07 4.34
N LEU A 59 9.49 0.33 5.19
CA LEU A 59 8.18 0.76 5.69
C LEU A 59 8.25 2.09 6.46
N ASP A 60 9.27 2.26 7.32
CA ASP A 60 9.49 3.46 8.12
C ASP A 60 10.50 4.45 7.49
N GLY A 61 11.03 4.12 6.31
CA GLY A 61 12.08 4.87 5.64
C GLY A 61 11.57 6.09 4.86
N ASN A 62 12.51 6.94 4.43
CA ASN A 62 12.21 8.20 3.72
C ASN A 62 11.51 8.02 2.36
N ARG A 63 11.61 6.83 1.76
CA ARG A 63 10.93 6.50 0.49
C ARG A 63 9.49 6.05 0.69
N SER A 64 9.04 5.86 1.93
CA SER A 64 7.70 5.39 2.27
C SER A 64 6.67 6.51 2.21
N LEU A 65 5.60 6.27 1.45
CA LEU A 65 4.40 7.10 1.43
C LEU A 65 3.24 6.47 2.20
N VAL A 66 3.47 5.38 2.93
CA VAL A 66 2.42 4.55 3.56
C VAL A 66 1.52 5.38 4.49
N TRP A 67 2.10 6.25 5.31
CA TRP A 67 1.33 7.08 6.24
C TRP A 67 0.56 8.20 5.53
N THR A 68 1.18 8.86 4.55
CA THR A 68 0.50 9.86 3.70
C THR A 68 -0.66 9.24 2.93
N GLN A 69 -0.47 8.01 2.42
CA GLN A 69 -1.52 7.25 1.77
C GLN A 69 -2.68 6.94 2.72
N ALA A 70 -2.37 6.51 3.95
CA ALA A 70 -3.38 6.22 4.97
C ALA A 70 -4.20 7.46 5.33
N GLU A 71 -3.56 8.61 5.53
CA GLU A 71 -4.24 9.89 5.77
C GLU A 71 -5.13 10.29 4.59
N ASN A 72 -4.64 10.14 3.37
CA ASN A 72 -5.39 10.47 2.15
C ASN A 72 -6.67 9.64 1.96
N ARG A 73 -6.87 8.53 2.69
CA ARG A 73 -8.15 7.80 2.72
C ARG A 73 -9.29 8.70 3.20
N LEU A 74 -9.08 9.51 4.25
CA LEU A 74 -10.07 10.44 4.77
C LEU A 74 -10.43 11.50 3.71
N HIS A 75 -9.41 12.12 3.12
CA HIS A 75 -9.59 13.18 2.13
C HIS A 75 -10.30 12.67 0.87
N ALA A 76 -9.91 11.49 0.37
CA ALA A 76 -10.56 10.88 -0.79
C ALA A 76 -12.04 10.57 -0.51
N GLN A 77 -12.35 10.01 0.67
CA GLN A 77 -13.73 9.71 1.07
C GLN A 77 -14.57 10.99 1.24
N ASN A 78 -14.01 12.05 1.81
CA ASN A 78 -14.68 13.35 1.89
C ASN A 78 -14.98 13.93 0.51
N GLY A 79 -14.01 13.87 -0.41
CA GLY A 79 -14.20 14.30 -1.80
C GLY A 79 -15.31 13.52 -2.50
N LEU A 80 -15.34 12.19 -2.31
CA LEU A 80 -16.40 11.33 -2.84
C LEU A 80 -17.78 11.69 -2.29
N LEU A 81 -17.90 11.92 -0.98
CA LEU A 81 -19.17 12.32 -0.35
C LEU A 81 -19.66 13.66 -0.89
N VAL A 82 -18.77 14.65 -1.02
CA VAL A 82 -19.12 15.95 -1.62
C VAL A 82 -19.61 15.77 -3.06
N HIS A 83 -18.94 14.93 -3.85
CA HIS A 83 -19.33 14.68 -5.24
C HIS A 83 -20.72 14.06 -5.35
N ILE A 84 -21.03 13.05 -4.52
CA ILE A 84 -22.28 12.29 -4.61
C ILE A 84 -23.46 13.02 -3.94
N LEU A 85 -23.22 13.71 -2.82
CA LEU A 85 -24.30 14.31 -2.00
C LEU A 85 -24.58 15.77 -2.32
N ASN A 86 -23.76 16.43 -3.14
CA ASN A 86 -24.00 17.83 -3.50
C ASN A 86 -24.89 17.92 -4.75
N PRO A 87 -26.15 18.34 -4.63
CA PRO A 87 -27.11 18.39 -5.74
C PRO A 87 -26.76 19.41 -6.84
N THR A 88 -25.69 20.19 -6.66
CA THR A 88 -25.25 21.22 -7.60
C THR A 88 -24.11 20.78 -8.53
N HIS A 89 -23.56 19.57 -8.35
CA HIS A 89 -22.39 19.12 -9.10
C HIS A 89 -22.67 18.47 -10.47
N ASP A 90 -23.95 18.30 -10.83
CA ASP A 90 -24.40 17.56 -12.03
C ASP A 90 -24.57 18.42 -13.29
N THR A 91 -23.91 19.58 -13.36
CA THR A 91 -23.74 20.29 -14.64
C THR A 91 -22.30 20.15 -15.12
N PRO A 92 -22.04 19.29 -16.13
CA PRO A 92 -20.77 19.31 -16.83
C PRO A 92 -20.59 20.70 -17.47
N LYS A 93 -19.41 21.29 -17.30
CA LYS A 93 -18.91 22.32 -18.22
C LYS A 93 -18.30 21.65 -19.45
#